data_AF-A0A6B2DFH7-F1
#
_entry.id   AF-A0A6B2DFH7-F1
#
_cell.length_a   1.000
_cell.length_b   1.000
_cell.length_c   1.000
_cell.angle_alpha   90.00
_cell.angle_beta   90.00
_cell.angle_gamma   90.00
#
_symmetry.space_group_name_H-M   'P 1'
#
loop_
_entity.id
_entity.type
_entity.pdbx_description
1 polymer ?
#
loop_
_entity_poly.entity_id
_entity_poly.type
_entity_poly.pdbx_seq_one_letter_code
_entity_poly.pdbx_strand_id
1 'polypeptide(L)'
;LRAAIELRFRRYVDLDVRTQRYATPREKRLALHRRVLRVPVDELVVQEATPAQLAEYNQRAAEMRSYFAALSQYEIERLVEDYRRFGRRWRRSWQQLTNRALDLSLVWAVLRRAMADVEPVTGAVPEPLPAYPGSRERLADVCPDRRWPPDPRALDHTVEAAGPRRSWEECYNAASVYAVAMLEVGPRGERDLRDRARNPRLEGEARDEVARRAVRELYHAATISHSGRLPERRSWVMGEDPDLAALRGHELFRVFEMVTFSPDRAAPLRPQRAHVWEQVSYVRQLVAEIAGCRAHFWRTRPAEPAPDSRTVDRWRAADRDAWRKLTALATGKQDWYTRYQAICAFREWSAEAGYPGSISGFPLYSAEGLHAQLRGAAGRRGKTGLDANVVVREYVRLCDQRLDQLVADIAELEHTLVADDHAARAELWAALCSWFDDDIADGSSAGERRERFRKLARL
;
A
#
# COMPACT_ATOMS: atom_id res chain seq x y z
N LEU A 1 -14.17 0.48 2.39
CA LEU A 1 -13.16 -0.51 2.85
C LEU A 1 -13.51 -1.94 2.41
N ARG A 2 -14.73 -2.43 2.69
CA ARG A 2 -15.22 -3.76 2.24
C ARG A 2 -14.93 -4.06 0.77
N ALA A 3 -15.32 -3.17 -0.14
CA ALA A 3 -15.08 -3.33 -1.59
C ALA A 3 -13.59 -3.47 -1.95
N ALA A 4 -12.69 -2.77 -1.25
CA ALA A 4 -11.25 -2.87 -1.46
C ALA A 4 -10.70 -4.24 -0.99
N ILE A 5 -11.20 -4.74 0.14
CA ILE A 5 -10.87 -6.08 0.66
C ILE A 5 -11.39 -7.16 -0.31
N GLU A 6 -12.64 -7.02 -0.78
CA GLU A 6 -13.24 -7.92 -1.78
C GLU A 6 -12.47 -7.91 -3.11
N LEU A 7 -12.00 -6.74 -3.56
CA LEU A 7 -11.17 -6.63 -4.76
C LEU A 7 -9.84 -7.38 -4.58
N ARG A 8 -9.12 -7.15 -3.47
CA ARG A 8 -7.88 -7.89 -3.15
C ARG A 8 -8.13 -9.39 -3.07
N PHE A 9 -9.26 -9.79 -2.48
CA PHE A 9 -9.66 -11.18 -2.39
C PHE A 9 -9.89 -11.84 -3.75
N ARG A 10 -10.68 -11.23 -4.65
CA ARG A 10 -10.89 -11.75 -6.01
C ARG A 10 -9.55 -11.99 -6.70
N ARG A 11 -8.54 -11.19 -6.40
CA ARG A 11 -7.20 -11.36 -6.98
C ARG A 11 -6.43 -12.51 -6.35
N TYR A 12 -6.48 -12.63 -5.02
CA TYR A 12 -5.89 -13.75 -4.29
C TYR A 12 -6.51 -15.10 -4.66
N VAL A 13 -7.82 -15.15 -4.89
CA VAL A 13 -8.56 -16.41 -5.13
C VAL A 13 -8.81 -16.70 -6.61
N ASP A 14 -9.13 -15.69 -7.42
CA ASP A 14 -9.57 -15.87 -8.81
C ASP A 14 -8.51 -15.51 -9.87
N LEU A 15 -7.55 -14.62 -9.59
CA LEU A 15 -6.51 -14.22 -10.58
C LEU A 15 -5.18 -14.97 -10.46
N ASP A 16 -5.01 -15.86 -9.48
CA ASP A 16 -3.87 -16.77 -9.49
C ASP A 16 -4.17 -17.98 -10.39
N VAL A 17 -4.00 -17.76 -11.70
CA VAL A 17 -4.21 -18.74 -12.78
C VAL A 17 -3.12 -19.82 -12.80
N ARG A 18 -2.16 -19.81 -11.85
CA ARG A 18 -1.10 -20.82 -11.76
C ARG A 18 -1.40 -21.80 -10.62
N THR A 19 -2.56 -22.45 -10.72
CA THR A 19 -2.95 -23.55 -9.84
C THR A 19 -1.96 -24.72 -9.97
N GLN A 20 -0.94 -24.76 -9.13
CA GLN A 20 -0.16 -25.97 -8.89
C GLN A 20 -0.86 -26.86 -7.85
N ARG A 21 -0.58 -28.16 -7.93
CA ARG A 21 -1.15 -29.27 -7.13
C ARG A 21 -0.98 -29.13 -5.59
N TYR A 22 -0.24 -28.12 -5.14
CA TYR A 22 0.16 -27.91 -3.74
C TYR A 22 -0.32 -26.56 -3.16
N ALA A 23 -1.08 -25.76 -3.91
CA ALA A 23 -1.66 -24.52 -3.37
C ALA A 23 -2.77 -24.85 -2.37
N THR A 24 -2.94 -24.01 -1.33
CA THR A 24 -4.09 -24.10 -0.41
C THR A 24 -5.38 -24.19 -1.25
N PRO A 25 -6.20 -25.26 -1.14
CA PRO A 25 -7.36 -25.45 -2.00
C PRO A 25 -8.25 -24.21 -2.06
N ARG A 26 -8.83 -23.93 -3.24
CA ARG A 26 -9.72 -22.78 -3.46
C ARG A 26 -10.80 -22.69 -2.38
N GLU A 27 -11.34 -23.82 -1.95
CA GLU A 27 -12.33 -23.94 -0.87
C GLU A 27 -11.80 -23.47 0.49
N LYS A 28 -10.56 -23.82 0.86
CA LYS A 28 -9.93 -23.35 2.10
C LYS A 28 -9.64 -21.84 2.04
N ARG A 29 -9.21 -21.32 0.88
CA ARG A 29 -9.04 -19.86 0.67
C ARG A 29 -10.37 -19.11 0.76
N LEU A 30 -11.43 -19.67 0.16
CA LEU A 30 -12.81 -19.16 0.26
C LEU A 30 -13.34 -19.22 1.69
N ALA A 31 -13.05 -20.28 2.46
CA ALA A 31 -13.49 -20.43 3.83
C ALA A 31 -12.85 -19.41 4.77
N LEU A 32 -11.52 -19.21 4.68
CA LEU A 32 -10.80 -18.16 5.41
C LEU A 32 -11.41 -16.78 5.10
N HIS A 33 -11.72 -16.53 3.83
CA HIS A 33 -12.32 -15.28 3.40
C HIS A 33 -13.75 -15.07 3.89
N ARG A 34 -14.62 -16.10 3.78
CA ARG A 34 -15.99 -16.04 4.29
C ARG A 34 -16.01 -15.79 5.79
N ARG A 35 -15.01 -16.27 6.55
CA ARG A 35 -14.87 -15.99 7.98
C ARG A 35 -14.60 -14.50 8.23
N VAL A 36 -13.70 -13.88 7.46
CA VAL A 36 -13.33 -12.46 7.62
C VAL A 36 -14.42 -11.50 7.10
N LEU A 37 -15.12 -11.83 6.01
CA LEU A 37 -16.20 -11.00 5.44
C LEU A 37 -17.56 -11.16 6.12
N ARG A 38 -17.74 -12.16 7.00
CA ARG A 38 -18.95 -12.26 7.83
C ARG A 38 -19.09 -11.09 8.79
N VAL A 39 -18.01 -10.35 9.03
CA VAL A 39 -17.97 -9.19 9.90
C VAL A 39 -18.23 -7.93 9.07
N PRO A 40 -19.26 -7.12 9.38
CA PRO A 40 -19.38 -5.78 8.84
C PRO A 40 -18.16 -4.99 9.29
N VAL A 41 -17.30 -4.61 8.34
CA VAL A 41 -16.10 -3.78 8.58
C VAL A 41 -16.46 -2.45 9.27
N ASP A 42 -17.72 -2.04 9.11
CA ASP A 42 -18.30 -0.80 9.61
C ASP A 42 -18.53 -0.84 11.15
N GLU A 43 -18.44 -2.01 11.79
CA GLU A 43 -18.63 -2.20 13.24
C GLU A 43 -17.34 -2.23 14.07
N LEU A 44 -16.17 -2.12 13.45
CA LEU A 44 -14.87 -2.26 14.16
C LEU A 44 -14.41 -0.97 14.86
N VAL A 45 -15.16 0.12 14.71
CA VAL A 45 -14.87 1.42 15.33
C VAL A 45 -16.11 1.84 16.12
N VAL A 46 -16.20 1.40 17.37
CA VAL A 46 -17.25 1.85 18.29
C VAL A 46 -16.60 2.69 19.38
N GLN A 47 -17.11 3.90 19.61
CA GLN A 47 -16.56 4.82 20.61
C GLN A 47 -16.81 4.33 22.05
N GLU A 48 -17.85 3.52 22.25
CA GLU A 48 -18.20 2.90 23.53
C GLU A 48 -18.53 1.42 23.29
N ALA A 49 -17.81 0.52 23.97
CA ALA A 49 -18.03 -0.92 23.85
C ALA A 49 -18.15 -1.52 25.26
N THR A 50 -19.17 -2.35 25.46
CA THR A 50 -19.23 -3.22 26.65
C THR A 50 -18.04 -4.19 26.66
N PRO A 51 -17.65 -4.76 27.82
CA PRO A 51 -16.57 -5.75 27.88
C PRO A 51 -16.75 -6.94 26.92
N ALA A 52 -17.99 -7.42 26.75
CA ALA A 52 -18.29 -8.50 25.82
C ALA A 52 -18.12 -8.09 24.34
N GLN A 53 -18.56 -6.89 23.97
CA GLN A 53 -18.35 -6.34 22.63
C GLN A 53 -16.86 -6.09 22.36
N LEU A 54 -16.11 -5.61 23.35
CA LEU A 54 -14.67 -5.40 23.22
C LEU A 54 -13.93 -6.72 22.99
N ALA A 55 -14.36 -7.80 23.65
CA ALA A 55 -13.82 -9.13 23.43
C ALA A 55 -14.06 -9.64 22.01
N GLU A 56 -15.29 -9.46 21.53
CA GLU A 56 -15.66 -9.78 20.16
C GLU A 56 -14.84 -8.95 19.14
N TYR A 57 -14.68 -7.65 19.36
CA TYR A 57 -13.87 -6.78 18.50
C TYR A 57 -12.40 -7.16 18.50
N ASN A 58 -11.84 -7.54 19.65
CA ASN A 58 -10.48 -8.01 19.77
C ASN A 58 -10.23 -9.30 18.98
N GLN A 59 -11.15 -10.25 19.10
CA GLN A 59 -11.12 -11.50 18.33
C GLN A 59 -11.22 -11.21 16.83
N ARG A 60 -12.19 -10.39 16.41
CA ARG A 60 -12.35 -9.97 14.99
C ARG A 60 -11.09 -9.27 14.46
N ALA A 61 -10.48 -8.38 15.25
CA ALA A 61 -9.25 -7.69 14.87
C ALA A 61 -8.06 -8.65 14.75
N ALA A 62 -7.98 -9.69 15.60
CA ALA A 62 -6.97 -10.74 15.48
C ALA A 62 -7.16 -11.54 14.18
N GLU A 63 -8.39 -11.94 13.85
CA GLU A 63 -8.70 -12.62 12.59
C GLU A 63 -8.34 -11.77 11.36
N MET A 64 -8.61 -10.47 11.40
CA MET A 64 -8.22 -9.55 10.32
C MET A 64 -6.70 -9.40 10.20
N ARG A 65 -5.96 -9.30 11.32
CA ARG A 65 -4.49 -9.25 11.30
C ARG A 65 -3.90 -10.51 10.68
N SER A 66 -4.39 -11.68 11.09
CA SER A 66 -4.01 -12.99 10.52
C SER A 66 -4.24 -13.01 9.01
N TYR A 67 -5.44 -12.59 8.57
CA TYR A 67 -5.79 -12.52 7.14
C TYR A 67 -4.86 -11.59 6.35
N PHE A 68 -4.63 -10.36 6.82
CA PHE A 68 -3.75 -9.41 6.13
C PHE A 68 -2.30 -9.88 6.10
N ALA A 69 -1.81 -10.53 7.16
CA ALA A 69 -0.47 -11.12 7.18
C ALA A 69 -0.36 -12.29 6.18
N ALA A 70 -1.39 -13.15 6.08
CA ALA A 70 -1.43 -14.22 5.08
C ALA A 70 -1.47 -13.68 3.65
N LEU A 71 -2.22 -12.60 3.39
CA LEU A 71 -2.25 -11.93 2.10
C LEU A 71 -0.88 -11.31 1.78
N SER A 72 -0.25 -10.66 2.76
CA SER A 72 1.09 -10.07 2.60
C SER A 72 2.14 -11.14 2.28
N GLN A 73 2.12 -12.28 2.96
CA GLN A 73 3.00 -13.40 2.66
C GLN A 73 2.80 -13.88 1.23
N TYR A 74 1.56 -14.07 0.80
CA TYR A 74 1.27 -14.46 -0.57
C TYR A 74 1.81 -13.46 -1.60
N GLU A 75 1.61 -12.16 -1.39
CA GLU A 75 2.05 -11.14 -2.32
C GLU A 75 3.58 -11.16 -2.47
N ILE A 76 4.31 -11.37 -1.38
CA ILE A 76 5.77 -11.48 -1.40
C ILE A 76 6.22 -12.78 -2.06
N GLU A 77 5.62 -13.93 -1.71
CA GLU A 77 5.92 -15.22 -2.34
C GLU A 77 5.72 -15.16 -3.87
N ARG A 78 4.62 -14.54 -4.31
CA ARG A 78 4.36 -14.29 -5.73
C ARG A 78 5.38 -13.33 -6.35
N LEU A 79 5.71 -12.23 -5.67
CA LEU A 79 6.69 -11.26 -6.15
C LEU A 79 8.06 -11.92 -6.35
N VAL A 80 8.51 -12.77 -5.41
CA VAL A 80 9.74 -13.56 -5.53
C VAL A 80 9.71 -14.43 -6.78
N GLU A 81 8.61 -15.15 -7.01
CA GLU A 81 8.47 -16.02 -8.17
C GLU A 81 8.46 -15.24 -9.50
N ASP A 82 7.67 -14.17 -9.58
CA ASP A 82 7.60 -13.32 -10.77
C ASP A 82 8.97 -12.65 -11.04
N TYR A 83 9.66 -12.19 -9.98
CA TYR A 83 11.01 -11.62 -10.07
C TYR A 83 12.03 -12.61 -10.66
N ARG A 84 11.96 -13.88 -10.27
CA ARG A 84 12.81 -14.95 -10.83
C ARG A 84 12.54 -15.19 -12.31
N ARG A 85 11.31 -14.99 -12.77
CA ARG A 85 10.93 -15.16 -14.19
C ARG A 85 11.25 -13.95 -15.05
N PHE A 86 11.33 -12.74 -14.49
CA PHE A 86 11.75 -11.57 -15.25
C PHE A 86 13.20 -11.73 -15.72
N GLY A 87 13.40 -11.60 -17.03
CA GLY A 87 14.72 -11.71 -17.67
C GLY A 87 15.71 -10.67 -17.14
N ARG A 88 17.02 -10.96 -17.23
CA ARG A 88 18.13 -10.14 -16.70
C ARG A 88 18.06 -8.65 -17.12
N ARG A 89 17.46 -8.36 -18.29
CA ARG A 89 17.30 -6.99 -18.83
C ARG A 89 16.39 -6.11 -17.96
N TRP A 90 15.36 -6.67 -17.34
CA TRP A 90 14.41 -5.91 -16.51
C TRP A 90 14.93 -5.71 -15.08
N ARG A 91 15.73 -6.64 -14.55
CA ARG A 91 16.28 -6.55 -13.17
C ARG A 91 17.20 -5.34 -12.96
N ARG A 92 17.89 -4.86 -14.01
CA ARG A 92 18.79 -3.69 -13.92
C ARG A 92 18.07 -2.38 -13.63
N SER A 93 16.80 -2.26 -14.02
CA SER A 93 15.97 -1.08 -13.76
C SER A 93 15.37 -1.08 -12.34
N TRP A 94 15.53 -2.18 -11.60
CA TRP A 94 14.90 -2.43 -10.29
C TRP A 94 15.97 -2.48 -9.20
N GLN A 95 16.76 -1.42 -9.09
CA GLN A 95 17.87 -1.33 -8.13
C GLN A 95 17.45 -1.56 -6.67
N GLN A 96 16.16 -1.39 -6.36
CA GLN A 96 15.57 -1.55 -5.03
C GLN A 96 15.13 -2.99 -4.70
N LEU A 97 14.94 -3.84 -5.71
CA LEU A 97 14.42 -5.20 -5.54
C LEU A 97 15.51 -6.19 -5.90
N THR A 98 16.42 -6.45 -4.96
CA THR A 98 17.42 -7.52 -5.05
C THR A 98 16.83 -8.84 -4.56
N ASN A 99 17.43 -9.98 -4.96
CA ASN A 99 17.02 -11.29 -4.42
C ASN A 99 17.09 -11.30 -2.89
N ARG A 100 18.11 -10.67 -2.30
CA ARG A 100 18.30 -10.63 -0.84
C ARG A 100 17.24 -9.79 -0.13
N ALA A 101 16.91 -8.62 -0.69
CA ALA A 101 15.84 -7.79 -0.15
C ALA A 101 14.50 -8.54 -0.16
N LEU A 102 14.25 -9.31 -1.23
CA LEU A 102 13.06 -10.17 -1.35
C LEU A 102 13.08 -11.35 -0.38
N ASP A 103 14.22 -12.03 -0.20
CA ASP A 103 14.35 -13.14 0.75
C ASP A 103 14.11 -12.63 2.19
N LEU A 104 14.70 -11.50 2.59
CA LEU A 104 14.44 -10.86 3.89
C LEU A 104 12.98 -10.39 4.04
N SER A 105 12.35 -9.93 2.96
CA SER A 105 10.92 -9.59 2.97
C SER A 105 10.05 -10.84 3.20
N LEU A 106 10.45 -11.99 2.67
CA LEU A 106 9.76 -13.26 2.87
C LEU A 106 9.91 -13.75 4.32
N VAL A 107 11.11 -13.68 4.89
CA VAL A 107 11.37 -13.94 6.32
C VAL A 107 10.47 -13.05 7.19
N TRP A 108 10.44 -11.73 6.90
CA TRP A 108 9.59 -10.78 7.59
C TRP A 108 8.11 -11.17 7.52
N ALA A 109 7.59 -11.55 6.33
CA ALA A 109 6.19 -11.89 6.19
C ALA A 109 5.81 -13.21 6.90
N VAL A 110 6.69 -14.21 6.87
CA VAL A 110 6.52 -15.45 7.65
C VAL A 110 6.46 -15.12 9.14
N LEU A 111 7.37 -14.26 9.63
CA LEU A 111 7.40 -13.86 11.03
C LEU A 111 6.18 -13.00 11.42
N ARG A 112 5.75 -12.08 10.57
CA ARG A 112 4.53 -11.27 10.77
C ARG A 112 3.28 -12.13 10.82
N ARG A 113 3.20 -13.19 10.01
CA ARG A 113 2.10 -14.14 10.05
C ARG A 113 2.13 -15.00 11.30
N ALA A 114 3.31 -15.51 11.67
CA ALA A 114 3.52 -16.22 12.92
C ALA A 114 3.04 -15.40 14.11
N MET A 115 3.45 -14.13 14.17
CA MET A 115 3.03 -13.15 15.18
C MET A 115 1.50 -12.93 15.20
N ALA A 116 0.87 -12.88 14.03
CA ALA A 116 -0.58 -12.66 13.93
C ALA A 116 -1.40 -13.89 14.36
N ASP A 117 -0.83 -15.09 14.23
CA ASP A 117 -1.48 -16.37 14.52
C ASP A 117 -1.10 -16.95 15.91
N VAL A 118 -0.35 -16.22 16.73
CA VAL A 118 0.05 -16.65 18.09
C VAL A 118 -1.18 -16.97 18.94
N GLU A 119 -1.18 -18.14 19.56
CA GLU A 119 -2.12 -18.47 20.62
C GLU A 119 -1.72 -17.70 21.89
N PRO A 120 -2.53 -16.73 22.38
CA PRO A 120 -2.09 -15.77 23.39
C PRO A 120 -1.72 -16.37 24.75
N VAL A 121 -2.26 -17.53 25.12
CA VAL A 121 -2.09 -18.14 26.45
C VAL A 121 -0.80 -18.96 26.53
N THR A 122 -0.58 -19.79 25.52
CA THR A 122 0.52 -20.75 25.42
C THR A 122 1.73 -20.19 24.67
N GLY A 123 1.54 -19.11 23.91
CA GLY A 123 2.53 -18.59 22.97
C GLY A 123 2.79 -19.52 21.78
N ALA A 124 1.96 -20.56 21.59
CA ALA A 124 2.14 -21.51 20.50
C ALA A 124 1.86 -20.85 19.14
N VAL A 125 2.70 -21.16 18.16
CA VAL A 125 2.59 -20.65 16.80
C VAL A 125 2.15 -21.79 15.87
N PRO A 126 0.98 -21.68 15.23
CA PRO A 126 0.58 -22.65 14.21
C PRO A 126 1.49 -22.53 12.99
N GLU A 127 1.77 -23.65 12.32
CA GLU A 127 2.61 -23.64 11.14
C GLU A 127 1.83 -22.96 9.99
N PRO A 128 2.31 -21.82 9.48
CA PRO A 128 1.66 -21.15 8.38
C PRO A 128 1.82 -22.01 7.14
N LEU A 129 0.70 -22.45 6.56
CA LEU A 129 0.73 -23.07 5.24
C LEU A 129 1.26 -22.04 4.23
N PRO A 130 2.35 -22.32 3.50
CA PRO A 130 2.80 -21.43 2.43
C PRO A 130 1.68 -21.24 1.43
N ALA A 131 1.48 -20.01 0.96
CA ALA A 131 0.43 -19.73 -0.02
C ALA A 131 0.88 -20.16 -1.43
N TYR A 132 2.20 -20.13 -1.68
CA TYR A 132 2.84 -20.51 -2.92
C TYR A 132 3.81 -21.70 -2.76
N PRO A 133 3.70 -22.76 -3.58
CA PRO A 133 4.64 -23.87 -3.53
C PRO A 133 6.04 -23.46 -3.99
N GLY A 134 7.05 -23.80 -3.19
CA GLY A 134 8.46 -23.46 -3.46
C GLY A 134 9.00 -22.27 -2.67
N SER A 135 8.23 -21.72 -1.72
CA SER A 135 8.79 -20.85 -0.68
C SER A 135 9.93 -21.57 0.03
N ARG A 136 11.10 -20.92 0.08
CA ARG A 136 12.30 -21.49 0.71
C ARG A 136 12.29 -21.31 2.22
N GLU A 137 11.82 -20.15 2.66
CA GLU A 137 11.74 -19.78 4.06
C GLU A 137 10.53 -20.43 4.71
N ARG A 138 10.77 -21.19 5.77
CA ARG A 138 9.75 -21.86 6.57
C ARG A 138 9.70 -21.23 7.95
N LEU A 139 8.55 -21.36 8.61
CA LEU A 139 8.44 -20.98 10.02
C LEU A 139 9.50 -21.67 10.87
N ALA A 140 9.82 -22.93 10.57
CA ALA A 140 10.83 -23.70 11.28
C ALA A 140 12.23 -23.05 11.26
N ASP A 141 12.53 -22.22 10.26
CA ASP A 141 13.82 -21.54 10.14
C ASP A 141 13.93 -20.36 11.11
N VAL A 142 12.82 -19.63 11.33
CA VAL A 142 12.76 -18.43 12.20
C VAL A 142 12.25 -18.69 13.61
N CYS A 143 11.49 -19.76 13.80
CA CYS A 143 10.77 -20.10 15.03
C CYS A 143 10.70 -21.64 15.16
N PRO A 144 11.85 -22.32 15.36
CA PRO A 144 11.95 -23.78 15.33
C PRO A 144 11.08 -24.45 16.41
N ASP A 145 11.00 -23.86 17.60
CA ASP A 145 10.20 -24.36 18.72
C ASP A 145 8.71 -24.05 18.59
N ARG A 146 8.31 -23.35 17.53
CA ARG A 146 6.92 -22.91 17.28
C ARG A 146 6.32 -22.19 18.48
N ARG A 147 7.13 -21.33 19.10
CA ARG A 147 6.76 -20.50 20.25
C ARG A 147 7.12 -19.06 19.98
N TRP A 148 6.24 -18.18 20.44
CA TRP A 148 6.48 -16.75 20.48
C TRP A 148 6.91 -16.33 21.89
N PRO A 149 7.83 -15.35 22.02
CA PRO A 149 8.65 -14.76 20.95
C PRO A 149 9.65 -15.76 20.35
N PRO A 150 10.11 -15.55 19.10
CA PRO A 150 11.14 -16.40 18.50
C PRO A 150 12.47 -16.29 19.27
N ASP A 151 13.27 -17.37 19.23
CA ASP A 151 14.65 -17.36 19.75
C ASP A 151 15.52 -16.36 18.96
N PRO A 152 16.16 -15.39 19.63
CA PRO A 152 17.08 -14.47 18.97
C PRO A 152 18.17 -15.14 18.12
N ARG A 153 18.66 -16.33 18.51
CA ARG A 153 19.69 -17.06 17.73
C ARG A 153 19.13 -17.66 16.45
N ALA A 154 17.89 -18.15 16.47
CA ALA A 154 17.22 -18.63 15.26
C ALA A 154 17.02 -17.47 14.26
N LEU A 155 16.58 -16.30 14.75
CA LEU A 155 16.46 -15.10 13.93
C LEU A 155 17.78 -14.71 13.28
N ASP A 156 18.88 -14.74 14.03
CA ASP A 156 20.23 -14.48 13.49
C ASP A 156 20.57 -15.41 12.35
N HIS A 157 20.39 -16.72 12.55
CA HIS A 157 20.72 -17.70 11.52
C HIS A 157 19.92 -17.45 10.24
N THR A 158 18.61 -17.16 10.34
CA THR A 158 17.80 -16.87 9.15
C THR A 158 18.22 -15.57 8.46
N VAL A 159 18.40 -14.49 9.22
CA VAL A 159 18.79 -13.19 8.64
C VAL A 159 20.18 -13.28 8.02
N GLU A 160 21.14 -13.93 8.67
CA GLU A 160 22.48 -14.09 8.13
C GLU A 160 22.54 -15.02 6.91
N ALA A 161 21.69 -16.06 6.85
CA ALA A 161 21.57 -16.94 5.69
C ALA A 161 21.20 -16.22 4.38
N ALA A 162 20.52 -15.06 4.45
CA ALA A 162 20.28 -14.20 3.29
C ALA A 162 21.56 -13.59 2.67
N GLY A 163 22.70 -13.69 3.38
CA GLY A 163 24.02 -13.22 2.94
C GLY A 163 24.23 -11.70 3.07
N PRO A 164 25.47 -11.22 2.89
CA PRO A 164 25.86 -9.86 3.28
C PRO A 164 25.04 -8.77 2.60
N ARG A 165 24.55 -7.82 3.40
CA ARG A 165 23.70 -6.72 2.97
C ARG A 165 24.52 -5.60 2.32
N ARG A 166 24.05 -5.10 1.19
CA ARG A 166 24.75 -4.13 0.32
C ARG A 166 23.87 -2.96 -0.12
N SER A 167 22.57 -3.00 0.16
CA SER A 167 21.66 -1.91 -0.13
C SER A 167 20.92 -1.44 1.12
N TRP A 168 20.35 -0.25 1.03
CA TRP A 168 19.51 0.30 2.09
C TRP A 168 18.32 -0.63 2.38
N GLU A 169 17.66 -1.15 1.32
CA GLU A 169 16.49 -2.05 1.45
C GLU A 169 16.85 -3.37 2.12
N GLU A 170 18.02 -3.94 1.82
CA GLU A 170 18.49 -5.16 2.45
C GLU A 170 18.72 -4.98 3.97
N CYS A 171 19.40 -3.91 4.37
CA CYS A 171 19.63 -3.60 5.78
C CYS A 171 18.33 -3.23 6.51
N TYR A 172 17.50 -2.41 5.89
CA TYR A 172 16.23 -1.99 6.47
C TYR A 172 15.27 -3.19 6.65
N ASN A 173 15.14 -4.08 5.66
CA ASN A 173 14.30 -5.28 5.79
C ASN A 173 14.83 -6.21 6.89
N ALA A 174 16.14 -6.36 7.04
CA ALA A 174 16.73 -7.11 8.14
C ALA A 174 16.41 -6.48 9.51
N ALA A 175 16.49 -5.15 9.63
CA ALA A 175 16.07 -4.44 10.83
C ALA A 175 14.59 -4.68 11.16
N SER A 176 13.71 -4.68 10.16
CA SER A 176 12.28 -4.96 10.33
C SER A 176 12.02 -6.39 10.81
N VAL A 177 12.78 -7.40 10.35
CA VAL A 177 12.67 -8.78 10.86
C VAL A 177 12.92 -8.82 12.37
N TYR A 178 14.01 -8.21 12.84
CA TYR A 178 14.31 -8.16 14.27
C TYR A 178 13.27 -7.33 15.05
N ALA A 179 12.84 -6.19 14.52
CA ALA A 179 11.88 -5.32 15.20
C ALA A 179 10.50 -5.97 15.35
N VAL A 180 10.04 -6.77 14.37
CA VAL A 180 8.79 -7.52 14.47
C VAL A 180 8.78 -8.48 15.65
N ALA A 181 9.92 -9.15 15.93
CA ALA A 181 10.04 -10.03 17.09
C ALA A 181 9.87 -9.31 18.45
N MET A 182 10.06 -7.99 18.47
CA MET A 182 9.87 -7.16 19.66
C MET A 182 8.43 -6.66 19.84
N LEU A 183 7.55 -6.86 18.86
CA LEU A 183 6.16 -6.42 18.96
C LEU A 183 5.41 -7.28 19.99
N GLU A 184 4.55 -6.61 20.76
CA GLU A 184 3.64 -7.28 21.69
C GLU A 184 2.54 -8.04 20.92
N VAL A 185 2.23 -9.25 21.37
CA VAL A 185 1.23 -10.12 20.74
C VAL A 185 0.04 -10.36 21.66
N GLY A 186 -1.16 -10.30 21.10
CA GLY A 186 -2.40 -10.55 21.83
C GLY A 186 -3.46 -9.47 21.62
N PRO A 187 -4.65 -9.66 22.19
CA PRO A 187 -5.77 -8.72 22.06
C PRO A 187 -5.47 -7.38 22.75
N ARG A 188 -5.68 -6.27 22.03
CA ARG A 188 -5.60 -4.92 22.59
C ARG A 188 -6.96 -4.53 23.18
N GLY A 189 -7.24 -4.89 24.43
CA GLY A 189 -8.39 -4.28 25.11
C GLY A 189 -8.98 -5.03 26.31
N GLU A 190 -8.65 -6.30 26.54
CA GLU A 190 -9.19 -7.01 27.71
C GLU A 190 -8.19 -7.03 28.86
N ARG A 191 -8.60 -6.55 30.03
CA ARG A 191 -7.82 -6.65 31.26
C ARG A 191 -7.71 -8.12 31.71
N ASP A 192 -8.78 -8.90 31.64
CA ASP A 192 -8.79 -10.32 32.01
C ASP A 192 -7.96 -11.22 31.07
N LEU A 193 -8.00 -10.99 29.75
CA LEU A 193 -7.07 -11.67 28.84
C LEU A 193 -5.64 -11.13 28.97
N ARG A 194 -5.40 -9.88 29.38
CA ARG A 194 -4.03 -9.41 29.70
C ARG A 194 -3.52 -10.02 31.00
N ASP A 195 -4.40 -10.27 31.96
CA ASP A 195 -4.07 -10.86 33.25
C ASP A 195 -3.86 -12.38 33.13
N ARG A 196 -4.50 -13.03 32.14
CA ARG A 196 -4.33 -14.48 31.84
C ARG A 196 -3.36 -14.80 30.70
N ALA A 197 -3.31 -13.98 29.66
CA ALA A 197 -2.33 -14.14 28.59
C ALA A 197 -1.00 -13.63 29.13
N ARG A 198 0.03 -14.47 29.06
CA ARG A 198 1.39 -14.06 29.42
C ARG A 198 1.94 -12.95 28.50
N ASN A 199 1.19 -12.52 27.48
CA ASN A 199 1.57 -11.59 26.41
C ASN A 199 3.02 -11.84 26.00
N PRO A 200 3.28 -13.02 25.37
CA PRO A 200 4.63 -13.48 25.16
C PRO A 200 5.42 -12.42 24.39
N ARG A 201 6.47 -11.90 25.03
CA ARG A 201 7.31 -10.85 24.49
C ARG A 201 8.74 -11.11 24.92
N LEU A 202 9.68 -10.57 24.16
CA LEU A 202 11.07 -10.57 24.58
C LEU A 202 11.20 -9.71 25.84
N GLU A 203 11.92 -10.20 26.85
CA GLU A 203 12.22 -9.47 28.08
C GLU A 203 13.73 -9.56 28.39
N GLY A 204 14.22 -8.60 29.19
CA GLY A 204 15.62 -8.54 29.62
C GLY A 204 16.63 -8.62 28.47
N GLU A 205 17.68 -9.41 28.67
CA GLU A 205 18.81 -9.52 27.74
C GLU A 205 18.39 -9.93 26.33
N ALA A 206 17.42 -10.84 26.18
CA ALA A 206 16.94 -11.28 24.87
C ALA A 206 16.32 -10.13 24.06
N ARG A 207 15.58 -9.23 24.74
CA ARG A 207 15.01 -8.02 24.13
C ARG A 207 16.11 -7.05 23.71
N ASP A 208 17.10 -6.83 24.57
CA ASP A 208 18.21 -5.92 24.31
C ASP A 208 19.10 -6.43 23.16
N GLU A 209 19.32 -7.74 23.10
CA GLU A 209 20.10 -8.43 22.06
C GLU A 209 19.40 -8.29 20.70
N VAL A 210 18.08 -8.48 20.61
CA VAL A 210 17.31 -8.23 19.37
C VAL A 210 17.28 -6.75 19.00
N ALA A 211 17.12 -5.85 19.98
CA ALA A 211 17.15 -4.41 19.74
C ALA A 211 18.51 -3.94 19.19
N ARG A 212 19.62 -4.46 19.75
CA ARG A 212 20.98 -4.19 19.26
C ARG A 212 21.16 -4.61 17.81
N ARG A 213 20.64 -5.78 17.41
CA ARG A 213 20.69 -6.24 16.02
C ARG A 213 19.87 -5.35 15.08
N ALA A 214 18.63 -5.05 15.45
CA ALA A 214 17.76 -4.17 14.66
C ALA A 214 18.43 -2.81 14.43
N VAL A 215 18.94 -2.19 15.50
CA VAL A 215 19.63 -0.89 15.44
C VAL A 215 20.93 -0.96 14.64
N ARG A 216 21.71 -2.04 14.77
CA ARG A 216 22.92 -2.25 13.95
C ARG A 216 22.59 -2.25 12.47
N GLU A 217 21.54 -2.97 12.06
CA GLU A 217 21.12 -2.97 10.66
C GLU A 217 20.59 -1.60 10.20
N LEU A 218 19.94 -0.83 11.07
CA LEU A 218 19.55 0.56 10.76
C LEU A 218 20.77 1.48 10.60
N TYR A 219 21.82 1.32 11.41
CA TYR A 219 23.09 2.03 11.22
C TYR A 219 23.74 1.62 9.89
N HIS A 220 23.76 0.33 9.54
CA HIS A 220 24.25 -0.12 8.24
C HIS A 220 23.43 0.48 7.08
N ALA A 221 22.11 0.53 7.21
CA ALA A 221 21.26 1.17 6.22
C ALA A 221 21.62 2.66 6.07
N ALA A 222 21.88 3.36 7.18
CA ALA A 222 22.28 4.76 7.17
C ALA A 222 23.65 4.98 6.51
N THR A 223 24.64 4.12 6.77
CA THR A 223 26.00 4.27 6.20
C THR A 223 26.08 3.88 4.73
N ILE A 224 25.30 2.89 4.28
CA ILE A 224 25.22 2.50 2.86
C ILE A 224 24.51 3.59 2.02
N SER A 225 23.74 4.49 2.66
CA SER A 225 22.92 5.52 2.00
C SER A 225 23.68 6.73 1.45
N HIS A 226 24.74 6.50 0.66
CA HIS A 226 25.30 7.52 -0.25
C HIS A 226 24.28 7.94 -1.36
N SER A 227 23.09 7.34 -1.37
CA SER A 227 22.03 7.45 -2.38
C SER A 227 20.91 8.44 -2.04
N GLY A 228 20.99 9.20 -0.93
CA GLY A 228 19.94 10.14 -0.52
C GLY A 228 18.67 9.48 0.05
N ARG A 229 18.66 8.14 0.20
CA ARG A 229 17.50 7.36 0.66
C ARG A 229 17.13 7.61 2.12
N LEU A 230 18.11 7.77 2.99
CA LEU A 230 17.86 7.94 4.42
C LEU A 230 17.08 9.24 4.74
N PRO A 231 17.42 10.41 4.15
CA PRO A 231 16.56 11.60 4.22
C PRO A 231 15.13 11.36 3.71
N GLU A 232 14.95 10.68 2.56
CA GLU A 232 13.62 10.36 2.00
C GLU A 232 12.77 9.49 2.94
N ARG A 233 13.42 8.52 3.61
CA ARG A 233 12.76 7.50 4.45
C ARG A 233 12.80 7.79 5.95
N ARG A 234 13.43 8.89 6.39
CA ARG A 234 13.55 9.25 7.82
C ARG A 234 12.21 9.20 8.54
N SER A 235 11.20 9.87 8.01
CA SER A 235 9.86 9.91 8.61
C SER A 235 9.22 8.53 8.76
N TRP A 236 9.39 7.68 7.75
CA TRP A 236 8.92 6.31 7.77
C TRP A 236 9.56 5.53 8.93
N VAL A 237 10.89 5.55 9.03
CA VAL A 237 11.64 4.85 10.10
C VAL A 237 11.32 5.44 11.48
N MET A 238 11.30 6.77 11.61
CA MET A 238 11.17 7.47 12.88
C MET A 238 9.76 7.53 13.45
N GLY A 239 8.70 7.38 12.64
CA GLY A 239 7.34 7.63 13.14
C GLY A 239 6.21 6.87 12.49
N GLU A 240 6.35 6.37 11.26
CA GLU A 240 5.20 5.83 10.52
C GLU A 240 5.22 4.30 10.42
N ASP A 241 6.39 3.68 10.39
CA ASP A 241 6.52 2.23 10.24
C ASP A 241 5.98 1.50 11.48
N PRO A 242 4.93 0.67 11.36
CA PRO A 242 4.40 -0.09 12.49
C PRO A 242 5.34 -1.21 12.98
N ASP A 243 6.27 -1.71 12.16
CA ASP A 243 7.25 -2.73 12.57
C ASP A 243 8.21 -2.20 13.64
N LEU A 244 8.68 -0.98 13.45
CA LEU A 244 9.65 -0.35 14.34
C LEU A 244 9.01 0.22 15.61
N ALA A 245 7.68 0.09 15.80
CA ALA A 245 6.97 0.73 16.90
C ALA A 245 7.53 0.33 18.29
N ALA A 246 7.80 -0.96 18.52
CA ALA A 246 8.41 -1.43 19.76
C ALA A 246 9.86 -0.98 19.90
N LEU A 247 10.60 -0.95 18.79
CA LEU A 247 11.99 -0.52 18.76
C LEU A 247 12.15 0.97 19.08
N ARG A 248 11.23 1.83 18.59
CA ARG A 248 11.20 3.27 18.89
C ARG A 248 11.07 3.59 20.38
N GLY A 249 10.44 2.70 21.15
CA GLY A 249 10.35 2.81 22.60
C GLY A 249 11.66 2.47 23.33
N HIS A 250 12.65 1.91 22.64
CA HIS A 250 13.91 1.40 23.20
C HIS A 250 15.01 2.47 23.22
N GLU A 251 15.87 2.45 24.24
CA GLU A 251 16.98 3.42 24.40
C GLU A 251 17.96 3.43 23.22
N LEU A 252 18.38 2.26 22.74
CA LEU A 252 19.27 2.09 21.59
C LEU A 252 18.75 2.76 20.32
N PHE A 253 17.43 2.75 20.11
CA PHE A 253 16.85 3.44 18.95
C PHE A 253 16.93 4.95 19.11
N ARG A 254 16.73 5.48 20.32
CA ARG A 254 16.89 6.92 20.59
C ARG A 254 18.33 7.37 20.36
N VAL A 255 19.31 6.54 20.72
CA VAL A 255 20.73 6.79 20.42
C VAL A 255 20.96 6.80 18.90
N PHE A 256 20.43 5.81 18.18
CA PHE A 256 20.47 5.78 16.72
C PHE A 256 19.85 7.03 16.09
N GLU A 257 18.69 7.45 16.57
CA GLU A 257 18.03 8.66 16.10
C GLU A 257 18.91 9.90 16.30
N MET A 258 19.46 10.07 17.51
CA MET A 258 20.30 11.21 17.88
C MET A 258 21.60 11.26 17.05
N VAL A 259 22.32 10.14 16.94
CA VAL A 259 23.60 10.05 16.22
C VAL A 259 23.41 10.22 14.72
N THR A 260 22.36 9.60 14.16
CA THR A 260 22.18 9.54 12.70
C THR A 260 21.56 10.82 12.14
N PHE A 261 20.72 11.53 12.92
CA PHE A 261 19.90 12.61 12.39
C PHE A 261 20.14 14.00 12.99
N SER A 262 21.07 14.13 13.93
CA SER A 262 21.49 15.37 14.65
C SER A 262 20.33 16.14 15.33
N PRO A 263 20.45 16.48 16.64
CA PRO A 263 19.39 17.19 17.37
C PRO A 263 19.16 18.64 16.92
N ASP A 264 20.16 19.31 16.34
CA ASP A 264 20.10 20.75 16.00
C ASP A 264 19.20 21.10 14.80
N ARG A 265 18.82 20.09 14.01
CA ARG A 265 17.71 20.24 13.09
C ARG A 265 16.53 19.54 13.72
N ALA A 266 15.60 20.33 14.27
CA ALA A 266 14.24 19.87 14.45
C ALA A 266 13.89 19.09 13.18
N ALA A 267 13.66 17.78 13.31
CA ALA A 267 13.25 16.96 12.18
C ALA A 267 12.12 17.77 11.53
N PRO A 268 12.21 18.16 10.24
CA PRO A 268 11.08 18.85 9.63
C PRO A 268 9.90 17.96 9.93
N LEU A 269 8.94 18.50 10.71
CA LEU A 269 7.83 17.75 11.30
C LEU A 269 6.95 17.32 10.13
N ARG A 270 7.40 16.27 9.44
CA ARG A 270 6.66 15.60 8.40
C ARG A 270 5.44 15.07 9.12
N PRO A 271 4.25 15.54 8.76
CA PRO A 271 3.03 15.21 9.48
C PRO A 271 2.82 13.71 9.50
N GLN A 272 2.14 13.24 10.53
CA GLN A 272 1.67 11.87 10.61
C GLN A 272 0.89 11.55 9.34
N ARG A 273 1.13 10.36 8.78
CA ARG A 273 0.50 9.85 7.55
C ARG A 273 0.94 10.60 6.29
N ALA A 274 2.11 11.21 6.27
CA ALA A 274 2.64 11.79 5.05
C ALA A 274 2.84 10.73 3.94
N HIS A 275 3.21 9.48 4.26
CA HIS A 275 3.21 8.41 3.24
C HIS A 275 1.82 8.16 2.63
N VAL A 276 0.74 8.30 3.42
CA VAL A 276 -0.63 8.17 2.92
C VAL A 276 -0.93 9.30 1.94
N TRP A 277 -0.52 10.53 2.28
CA TRP A 277 -0.58 11.68 1.38
C TRP A 277 0.17 11.38 0.06
N GLU A 278 1.41 10.90 0.12
CA GLU A 278 2.20 10.55 -1.08
C GLU A 278 1.46 9.53 -1.95
N GLN A 279 0.85 8.52 -1.34
CA GLN A 279 0.08 7.50 -2.04
C GLN A 279 -1.20 8.03 -2.69
N VAL A 280 -2.00 8.84 -1.99
CA VAL A 280 -3.24 9.38 -2.57
C VAL A 280 -2.95 10.43 -3.63
N SER A 281 -1.89 11.24 -3.47
CA SER A 281 -1.44 12.19 -4.49
C SER A 281 -0.94 11.47 -5.75
N TYR A 282 -0.23 10.35 -5.59
CA TYR A 282 0.17 9.52 -6.72
C TYR A 282 -1.03 8.93 -7.47
N VAL A 283 -2.02 8.38 -6.75
CA VAL A 283 -3.23 7.80 -7.37
C VAL A 283 -4.04 8.89 -8.09
N ARG A 284 -4.17 10.07 -7.49
CA ARG A 284 -4.77 11.24 -8.13
C ARG A 284 -4.07 11.57 -9.45
N GLN A 285 -2.75 11.73 -9.42
CA GLN A 285 -1.96 12.03 -10.62
C GLN A 285 -2.14 10.95 -11.69
N LEU A 286 -2.16 9.67 -11.31
CA LEU A 286 -2.39 8.56 -12.23
C LEU A 286 -3.77 8.64 -12.91
N VAL A 287 -4.83 8.99 -12.17
CA VAL A 287 -6.16 9.23 -12.74
C VAL A 287 -6.13 10.38 -13.74
N ALA A 288 -5.50 11.51 -13.36
CA ALA A 288 -5.38 12.69 -14.21
C ALA A 288 -4.60 12.37 -15.51
N GLU A 289 -3.47 11.66 -15.43
CA GLU A 289 -2.65 11.30 -16.58
C GLU A 289 -3.37 10.33 -17.53
N ILE A 290 -4.09 9.33 -17.00
CA ILE A 290 -4.91 8.44 -17.83
C ILE A 290 -5.98 9.25 -18.57
N ALA A 291 -6.69 10.14 -17.87
CA ALA A 291 -7.71 10.98 -18.47
C ALA A 291 -7.11 11.95 -19.51
N GLY A 292 -5.97 12.56 -19.21
CA GLY A 292 -5.21 13.43 -20.12
C GLY A 292 -4.77 12.71 -21.39
N CYS A 293 -4.27 11.49 -21.26
CA CYS A 293 -3.89 10.63 -22.40
C CYS A 293 -5.11 10.31 -23.28
N ARG A 294 -6.26 9.95 -22.70
CA ARG A 294 -7.49 9.70 -23.47
C ARG A 294 -8.03 10.96 -24.14
N ALA A 295 -8.00 12.10 -23.45
CA ALA A 295 -8.38 13.40 -24.02
C ALA A 295 -7.47 13.79 -25.18
N HIS A 296 -6.16 13.53 -25.09
CA HIS A 296 -5.20 13.77 -26.16
C HIS A 296 -5.48 12.86 -27.36
N PHE A 297 -5.70 11.55 -27.10
CA PHE A 297 -6.03 10.58 -28.13
C PHE A 297 -7.23 11.01 -28.99
N TRP A 298 -8.32 11.48 -28.37
CA TRP A 298 -9.50 11.93 -29.12
C TRP A 298 -9.27 13.26 -29.85
N ARG A 299 -8.47 14.17 -29.29
CA ARG A 299 -8.14 15.48 -29.92
C ARG A 299 -7.28 15.36 -31.17
N THR A 300 -6.34 14.42 -31.19
CA THR A 300 -5.35 14.32 -32.28
C THR A 300 -5.80 13.43 -33.42
N ARG A 301 -6.94 12.74 -33.29
CA ARG A 301 -7.47 11.88 -34.36
C ARG A 301 -8.29 12.71 -35.35
N PRO A 302 -8.01 12.58 -36.66
CA PRO A 302 -8.79 13.28 -37.66
C PRO A 302 -10.22 12.73 -37.69
N ALA A 303 -11.19 13.63 -37.82
CA ALA A 303 -12.58 13.27 -38.11
C ALA A 303 -12.75 12.82 -39.58
N GLU A 304 -11.84 13.22 -40.47
CA GLU A 304 -11.88 12.92 -41.90
C GLU A 304 -10.53 12.39 -42.44
N PRO A 305 -10.54 11.33 -43.29
CA PRO A 305 -11.71 10.52 -43.63
C PRO A 305 -12.25 9.78 -42.41
N ALA A 306 -13.57 9.58 -42.36
CA ALA A 306 -14.21 8.93 -41.23
C ALA A 306 -13.62 7.53 -41.02
N PRO A 307 -13.20 7.17 -39.79
CA PRO A 307 -12.67 5.85 -39.51
C PRO A 307 -13.73 4.77 -39.76
N ASP A 308 -13.29 3.57 -40.17
CA ASP A 308 -14.21 2.44 -40.30
C ASP A 308 -14.81 2.03 -38.94
N SER A 309 -15.94 1.33 -38.98
CA SER A 309 -16.68 0.92 -37.77
C SER A 309 -15.83 0.09 -36.81
N ARG A 310 -14.96 -0.78 -37.34
CA ARG A 310 -14.06 -1.63 -36.55
C ARG A 310 -13.05 -0.81 -35.76
N THR A 311 -12.54 0.26 -36.36
CA THR A 311 -11.60 1.19 -35.74
C THR A 311 -12.28 1.96 -34.61
N VAL A 312 -13.48 2.49 -34.87
CA VAL A 312 -14.29 3.16 -33.84
C VAL A 312 -14.61 2.21 -32.67
N ASP A 313 -14.98 0.97 -32.95
CA ASP A 313 -15.27 -0.03 -31.91
C ASP A 313 -14.05 -0.38 -31.06
N ARG A 314 -12.86 -0.46 -31.67
CA ARG A 314 -11.61 -0.63 -30.93
C ARG A 314 -11.35 0.57 -30.01
N TRP A 315 -11.57 1.78 -30.48
CA TRP A 315 -11.37 2.98 -29.66
C TRP A 315 -12.37 3.05 -28.50
N ARG A 316 -13.63 2.71 -28.74
CA ARG A 316 -14.65 2.58 -27.68
C ARG A 316 -14.29 1.48 -26.67
N ALA A 317 -13.73 0.37 -27.13
CA ALA A 317 -13.26 -0.70 -26.25
C ALA A 317 -12.10 -0.23 -25.35
N ALA A 318 -11.18 0.58 -25.88
CA ALA A 318 -10.10 1.19 -25.10
C ALA A 318 -10.63 2.18 -24.05
N ASP A 319 -11.63 3.01 -24.39
CA ASP A 319 -12.29 3.90 -23.44
C ASP A 319 -12.99 3.10 -22.32
N ARG A 320 -13.74 2.05 -22.67
CA ARG A 320 -14.36 1.15 -21.67
C ARG A 320 -13.31 0.52 -20.77
N ASP A 321 -12.17 0.11 -21.32
CA ASP A 321 -11.07 -0.42 -20.53
C ASP A 321 -10.49 0.64 -19.57
N ALA A 322 -10.29 1.86 -20.04
CA ALA A 322 -9.84 2.98 -19.22
C ALA A 322 -10.80 3.27 -18.06
N TRP A 323 -12.10 3.39 -18.32
CA TRP A 323 -13.12 3.56 -17.29
C TRP A 323 -13.07 2.44 -16.24
N ARG A 324 -13.00 1.18 -16.69
CA ARG A 324 -12.88 0.02 -15.80
C ARG A 324 -11.61 0.07 -14.94
N LYS A 325 -10.46 0.47 -15.50
CA LYS A 325 -9.20 0.64 -14.73
C LYS A 325 -9.32 1.77 -13.72
N LEU A 326 -9.94 2.89 -14.08
CA LEU A 326 -10.16 4.02 -13.18
C LEU A 326 -11.11 3.66 -12.02
N THR A 327 -12.20 2.95 -12.29
CA THR A 327 -13.10 2.41 -11.26
C THR A 327 -12.36 1.45 -10.33
N ALA A 328 -11.52 0.57 -10.88
CA ALA A 328 -10.71 -0.34 -10.07
C ALA A 328 -9.70 0.43 -9.20
N LEU A 329 -9.00 1.44 -9.75
CA LEU A 329 -8.07 2.30 -9.01
C LEU A 329 -8.77 3.01 -7.86
N ALA A 330 -9.93 3.61 -8.13
CA ALA A 330 -10.71 4.35 -7.15
C ALA A 330 -11.28 3.44 -6.05
N THR A 331 -11.76 2.24 -6.40
CA THR A 331 -12.26 1.25 -5.44
C THR A 331 -11.14 0.64 -4.59
N GLY A 332 -10.01 0.33 -5.23
CA GLY A 332 -8.85 -0.29 -4.60
C GLY A 332 -8.02 0.67 -3.75
N LYS A 333 -8.16 1.98 -3.98
CA LYS A 333 -7.47 3.14 -3.38
C LYS A 333 -5.95 3.00 -3.35
N GLN A 334 -5.44 2.08 -2.52
CA GLN A 334 -4.02 1.83 -2.28
C GLN A 334 -3.54 0.44 -2.69
N ASP A 335 -4.33 -0.31 -3.46
CA ASP A 335 -3.92 -1.60 -4.00
C ASP A 335 -2.80 -1.47 -5.07
N TRP A 336 -1.62 -2.02 -4.77
CA TRP A 336 -0.44 -1.86 -5.64
C TRP A 336 -0.61 -2.54 -7.00
N TYR A 337 -1.27 -3.71 -7.05
CA TYR A 337 -1.44 -4.44 -8.30
C TYR A 337 -2.43 -3.71 -9.22
N THR A 338 -3.43 -3.04 -8.66
CA THR A 338 -4.35 -2.18 -9.44
C THR A 338 -3.61 -1.01 -10.05
N ARG A 339 -2.76 -0.35 -9.27
CA ARG A 339 -1.86 0.69 -9.78
C ARG A 339 -0.97 0.17 -10.89
N TYR A 340 -0.31 -0.96 -10.68
CA TYR A 340 0.55 -1.58 -11.69
C TYR A 340 -0.18 -1.85 -13.01
N GLN A 341 -1.36 -2.46 -12.96
CA GLN A 341 -2.16 -2.73 -14.16
C GLN A 341 -2.57 -1.45 -14.89
N ALA A 342 -2.95 -0.41 -14.16
CA ALA A 342 -3.30 0.89 -14.75
C ALA A 342 -2.08 1.60 -15.36
N ILE A 343 -0.90 1.51 -14.73
CA ILE A 343 0.36 2.06 -15.25
C ILE A 343 0.76 1.35 -16.55
N CYS A 344 0.64 0.02 -16.62
CA CYS A 344 0.94 -0.73 -17.84
C CYS A 344 0.01 -0.31 -18.99
N ALA A 345 -1.30 -0.27 -18.73
CA ALA A 345 -2.27 0.17 -19.72
C ALA A 345 -2.05 1.63 -20.16
N PHE A 346 -1.77 2.52 -19.21
CA PHE A 346 -1.40 3.92 -19.51
C PHE A 346 -0.19 4.00 -20.43
N ARG A 347 0.88 3.24 -20.16
CA ARG A 347 2.09 3.26 -20.99
C ARG A 347 1.80 2.81 -22.42
N GLU A 348 0.96 1.80 -22.60
CA GLU A 348 0.51 1.35 -23.91
C GLU A 348 -0.30 2.43 -24.64
N TRP A 349 -1.30 3.03 -23.97
CA TRP A 349 -2.11 4.11 -24.55
C TRP A 349 -1.30 5.37 -24.85
N SER A 350 -0.38 5.74 -23.97
CA SER A 350 0.48 6.90 -24.12
C SER A 350 1.38 6.76 -25.34
N ALA A 351 1.96 5.58 -25.54
CA ALA A 351 2.76 5.26 -26.71
C ALA A 351 1.91 5.26 -28.00
N GLU A 352 0.71 4.70 -27.97
CA GLU A 352 -0.23 4.70 -29.12
C GLU A 352 -0.69 6.12 -29.50
N ALA A 353 -0.92 6.98 -28.51
CA ALA A 353 -1.45 8.32 -28.70
C ALA A 353 -0.36 9.39 -28.95
N GLY A 354 0.92 9.06 -28.76
CA GLY A 354 1.99 10.06 -28.76
C GLY A 354 1.89 11.06 -27.60
N TYR A 355 1.25 10.66 -26.49
CA TYR A 355 1.03 11.53 -25.34
C TYR A 355 2.34 11.73 -24.56
N PRO A 356 2.76 12.99 -24.29
CA PRO A 356 4.05 13.28 -23.66
C PRO A 356 4.05 13.12 -22.13
N GLY A 357 2.87 12.93 -21.52
CA GLY A 357 2.76 12.80 -20.07
C GLY A 357 3.50 11.58 -19.54
N SER A 358 3.91 11.67 -18.28
CA SER A 358 4.66 10.59 -17.63
C SER A 358 4.19 10.43 -16.20
N ILE A 359 4.13 9.18 -15.76
CA ILE A 359 3.87 8.87 -14.36
C ILE A 359 5.22 8.92 -13.63
N SER A 360 5.49 10.05 -12.96
CA SER A 360 6.59 10.16 -12.00
C SER A 360 6.37 9.19 -10.83
N GLY A 361 7.42 8.87 -10.06
CA GLY A 361 7.26 8.09 -8.82
C GLY A 361 6.34 8.78 -7.80
N PHE A 362 6.14 8.16 -6.64
CA PHE A 362 5.43 8.82 -5.54
C PHE A 362 6.03 10.21 -5.28
N PRO A 363 5.21 11.28 -5.20
CA PRO A 363 5.73 12.61 -4.92
C PRO A 363 6.40 12.60 -3.55
N LEU A 364 7.54 13.27 -3.42
CA LEU A 364 8.18 13.44 -2.12
C LEU A 364 7.41 14.51 -1.32
N TYR A 365 7.19 14.23 -0.04
CA TYR A 365 6.58 15.21 0.86
C TYR A 365 7.32 16.55 0.86
N SER A 366 6.55 17.61 0.60
CA SER A 366 6.91 18.99 0.92
C SER A 366 5.70 19.68 1.55
N ALA A 367 5.94 20.50 2.58
CA ALA A 367 4.86 21.26 3.21
C ALA A 367 4.18 22.18 2.17
N GLU A 368 4.96 22.85 1.34
CA GLU A 368 4.46 23.70 0.26
C GLU A 368 3.58 22.93 -0.72
N GLY A 369 4.03 21.77 -1.20
CA GLY A 369 3.27 20.92 -2.11
C GLY A 369 1.96 20.43 -1.48
N LEU A 370 2.00 19.99 -0.22
CA LEU A 370 0.81 19.61 0.53
C LEU A 370 -0.21 20.77 0.62
N HIS A 371 0.24 21.98 0.99
CA HIS A 371 -0.64 23.14 1.09
C HIS A 371 -1.18 23.58 -0.27
N ALA A 372 -0.36 23.54 -1.32
CA ALA A 372 -0.80 23.83 -2.68
C ALA A 372 -1.90 22.87 -3.14
N GLN A 373 -1.69 21.57 -2.93
CA GLN A 373 -2.68 20.55 -3.30
C GLN A 373 -3.98 20.68 -2.49
N LEU A 374 -3.91 21.00 -1.19
CA LEU A 374 -5.13 21.28 -0.42
C LEU A 374 -5.89 22.49 -0.97
N ARG A 375 -5.20 23.55 -1.41
CA ARG A 375 -5.84 24.70 -2.05
C ARG A 375 -6.49 24.32 -3.38
N GLY A 376 -5.82 23.54 -4.23
CA GLY A 376 -6.40 23.05 -5.48
C GLY A 376 -7.62 22.15 -5.26
N ALA A 377 -7.61 21.34 -4.21
CA ALA A 377 -8.73 20.48 -3.84
C ALA A 377 -9.92 21.27 -3.28
N ALA A 378 -9.67 22.20 -2.35
CA ALA A 378 -10.70 22.95 -1.62
C ALA A 378 -11.12 24.26 -2.30
N GLY A 379 -10.40 24.72 -3.32
CA GLY A 379 -10.58 26.02 -3.97
C GLY A 379 -10.23 27.21 -3.06
N ARG A 380 -10.81 28.38 -3.35
CA ARG A 380 -10.60 29.65 -2.59
C ARG A 380 -10.93 29.58 -1.09
N ARG A 381 -11.63 28.53 -0.64
CA ARG A 381 -11.97 28.28 0.77
C ARG A 381 -10.90 27.51 1.54
N GLY A 382 -9.79 27.13 0.90
CA GLY A 382 -8.67 26.44 1.55
C GLY A 382 -8.07 27.30 2.68
N LYS A 383 -8.19 26.84 3.93
CA LYS A 383 -7.63 27.53 5.09
C LYS A 383 -6.10 27.58 4.99
N THR A 384 -5.53 28.77 5.19
CA THR A 384 -4.08 28.97 5.32
C THR A 384 -3.66 28.85 6.80
N GLY A 385 -2.38 28.57 7.05
CA GLY A 385 -1.82 28.53 8.42
C GLY A 385 -2.27 27.34 9.28
N LEU A 386 -2.85 26.30 8.69
CA LEU A 386 -3.18 25.06 9.40
C LEU A 386 -1.93 24.23 9.71
N ASP A 387 -1.94 23.55 10.86
CA ASP A 387 -0.94 22.53 11.21
C ASP A 387 -0.87 21.42 10.14
N ALA A 388 0.34 20.98 9.80
CA ALA A 388 0.57 20.01 8.73
C ALA A 388 -0.18 18.68 8.95
N ASN A 389 -0.40 18.23 10.19
CA ASN A 389 -1.18 17.01 10.47
C ASN A 389 -2.67 17.22 10.21
N VAL A 390 -3.19 18.42 10.42
CA VAL A 390 -4.57 18.76 10.06
C VAL A 390 -4.70 18.78 8.54
N VAL A 391 -3.74 19.40 7.85
CA VAL A 391 -3.72 19.53 6.39
C VAL A 391 -3.63 18.16 5.70
N VAL A 392 -2.72 17.27 6.12
CA VAL A 392 -2.64 15.90 5.58
C VAL A 392 -3.94 15.13 5.79
N ARG A 393 -4.49 15.16 7.01
CA ARG A 393 -5.74 14.43 7.30
C ARG A 393 -6.88 14.91 6.42
N GLU A 394 -7.02 16.23 6.28
CA GLU A 394 -8.09 16.82 5.47
C GLU A 394 -7.91 16.53 3.98
N TYR A 395 -6.68 16.68 3.46
CA TYR A 395 -6.42 16.38 2.06
C TYR A 395 -6.64 14.90 1.72
N VAL A 396 -6.13 13.98 2.56
CA VAL A 396 -6.38 12.54 2.39
C VAL A 396 -7.87 12.23 2.37
N ARG A 397 -8.65 12.83 3.29
CA ARG A 397 -10.10 12.68 3.35
C ARG A 397 -10.77 13.17 2.06
N LEU A 398 -10.37 14.33 1.53
CA LEU A 398 -10.90 14.90 0.28
C LEU A 398 -10.56 14.01 -0.93
N CYS A 399 -9.34 13.48 -1.02
CA CYS A 399 -8.95 12.54 -2.08
C CYS A 399 -9.77 11.24 -2.00
N ASP A 400 -9.93 10.66 -0.79
CA ASP A 400 -10.72 9.45 -0.60
C ASP A 400 -12.18 9.65 -1.04
N GLN A 401 -12.80 10.76 -0.63
CA GLN A 401 -14.15 11.14 -1.02
C GLN A 401 -14.26 11.32 -2.55
N ARG A 402 -13.24 11.91 -3.18
CA ARG A 402 -13.20 12.12 -4.64
C ARG A 402 -13.11 10.81 -5.42
N LEU A 403 -12.33 9.85 -4.94
CA LEU A 403 -12.28 8.51 -5.53
C LEU A 403 -13.63 7.79 -5.40
N ASP A 404 -14.31 7.89 -4.25
CA ASP A 404 -15.64 7.30 -4.07
C ASP A 404 -16.67 7.96 -5.01
N GLN A 405 -16.58 9.28 -5.20
CA GLN A 405 -17.39 10.01 -6.17
C GLN A 405 -17.12 9.59 -7.63
N LEU A 406 -15.86 9.34 -7.99
CA LEU A 406 -15.51 8.86 -9.32
C LEU A 406 -16.16 7.51 -9.64
N VAL A 407 -16.18 6.58 -8.68
CA VAL A 407 -16.87 5.29 -8.84
C VAL A 407 -18.35 5.50 -9.11
N ALA A 408 -19.01 6.35 -8.32
CA ALA A 408 -20.43 6.65 -8.50
C ALA A 408 -20.73 7.33 -9.85
N ASP A 409 -19.92 8.31 -10.26
CA ASP A 409 -20.12 9.05 -11.50
C ASP A 409 -19.85 8.18 -12.74
N ILE A 410 -18.87 7.26 -12.70
CA ILE A 410 -18.64 6.29 -13.79
C ILE A 410 -19.81 5.32 -13.92
N ALA A 411 -20.40 4.86 -12.81
CA ALA A 411 -21.57 3.99 -12.86
C ALA A 411 -22.79 4.68 -13.51
N GLU A 412 -22.99 5.98 -13.26
CA GLU A 412 -24.03 6.78 -13.93
C GLU A 412 -23.75 6.93 -15.45
N LEU A 413 -22.47 7.06 -15.82
CA LEU A 413 -22.00 7.17 -17.20
C LEU A 413 -22.21 5.91 -18.06
N GLU A 414 -22.06 4.71 -17.48
CA GLU A 414 -22.26 3.45 -18.22
C GLU A 414 -23.67 3.35 -18.84
N HIS A 415 -24.65 4.07 -18.29
CA HIS A 415 -26.02 4.13 -18.78
C HIS A 415 -26.28 5.21 -19.85
N THR A 416 -25.33 6.12 -20.08
CA THR A 416 -25.54 7.36 -20.87
C THR A 416 -24.56 7.55 -22.03
N LEU A 417 -23.47 6.80 -22.11
CA LEU A 417 -22.45 6.94 -23.15
C LEU A 417 -22.93 6.48 -24.55
N VAL A 418 -23.62 7.37 -25.28
CA VAL A 418 -24.04 7.16 -26.69
C VAL A 418 -23.43 8.21 -27.64
N ALA A 419 -22.65 9.18 -27.16
CA ALA A 419 -22.07 10.19 -28.03
C ALA A 419 -20.96 9.62 -28.96
N ASP A 420 -21.18 9.79 -30.27
CA ASP A 420 -20.26 9.41 -31.36
C ASP A 420 -19.34 10.54 -31.81
N ASP A 421 -19.41 11.70 -31.14
CA ASP A 421 -18.55 12.83 -31.41
C ASP A 421 -17.19 12.70 -30.70
N HIS A 422 -16.10 12.76 -31.48
CA HIS A 422 -14.74 12.77 -30.97
C HIS A 422 -14.45 14.00 -30.10
N ALA A 423 -14.99 15.17 -30.45
CA ALA A 423 -14.77 16.40 -29.70
C ALA A 423 -15.42 16.32 -28.31
N ALA A 424 -16.68 15.91 -28.23
CA ALA A 424 -17.36 15.65 -26.96
C ALA A 424 -16.61 14.64 -26.07
N ARG A 425 -16.09 13.54 -26.65
CA ARG A 425 -15.27 12.57 -25.91
C ARG A 425 -13.98 13.18 -25.37
N ALA A 426 -13.29 13.96 -26.20
CA ALA A 426 -12.09 14.68 -25.80
C ALA A 426 -12.38 15.64 -24.63
N GLU A 427 -13.48 16.39 -24.68
CA GLU A 427 -13.89 17.31 -23.63
C GLU A 427 -14.26 16.59 -22.33
N LEU A 428 -14.99 15.48 -22.41
CA LEU A 428 -15.34 14.67 -21.24
C LEU A 428 -14.10 14.16 -20.51
N TRP A 429 -13.15 13.57 -21.26
CA TRP A 429 -11.89 13.10 -20.69
C TRP A 429 -11.03 14.26 -20.15
N ALA A 430 -11.01 15.41 -20.82
CA ALA A 430 -10.29 16.60 -20.35
C ALA A 430 -10.88 17.14 -19.04
N ALA A 431 -12.21 17.11 -18.90
CA ALA A 431 -12.88 17.51 -17.67
C ALA A 431 -12.57 16.57 -16.50
N LEU A 432 -12.45 15.26 -16.75
CA LEU A 432 -11.97 14.31 -15.73
C LEU A 432 -10.51 14.58 -15.33
N CYS A 433 -9.64 14.83 -16.31
CA CYS A 433 -8.25 15.20 -16.05
C CYS A 433 -8.18 16.43 -15.11
N SER A 434 -8.93 17.47 -15.46
CA SER A 434 -9.03 18.70 -14.66
C SER A 434 -9.60 18.44 -13.26
N TRP A 435 -10.62 17.58 -13.12
CA TRP A 435 -11.17 17.21 -11.81
C TRP A 435 -10.12 16.60 -10.86
N PHE A 436 -9.17 15.84 -11.40
CA PHE A 436 -8.08 15.25 -10.63
C PHE A 436 -6.80 16.07 -10.65
N ASP A 437 -6.78 17.26 -11.26
CA ASP A 437 -5.65 18.18 -11.17
C ASP A 437 -5.80 19.08 -9.95
N ASP A 438 -4.97 18.85 -8.92
CA ASP A 438 -4.89 19.71 -7.72
C ASP A 438 -3.73 20.71 -7.80
N ASP A 439 -2.93 20.66 -8.85
CA ASP A 439 -1.82 21.58 -9.10
C ASP A 439 -2.28 22.76 -9.99
N ILE A 440 -3.52 22.72 -10.48
CA ILE A 440 -4.14 23.79 -11.26
C ILE A 440 -4.36 25.06 -10.42
N ALA A 441 -3.82 26.18 -10.91
CA ALA A 441 -3.87 27.49 -10.24
C ALA A 441 -5.07 28.35 -10.70
N ASP A 442 -6.16 27.73 -11.17
CA ASP A 442 -7.35 28.46 -11.64
C ASP A 442 -8.29 28.91 -10.50
N GLY A 443 -8.01 28.47 -9.28
CA GLY A 443 -8.78 28.79 -8.07
C GLY A 443 -10.11 28.06 -7.95
N SER A 444 -10.46 27.20 -8.91
CA SER A 444 -11.62 26.32 -8.80
C SER A 444 -11.34 25.23 -7.76
N SER A 445 -12.41 24.74 -7.14
CA SER A 445 -12.38 23.57 -6.26
C SER A 445 -12.57 22.29 -7.08
N ALA A 446 -12.14 21.15 -6.54
CA ALA A 446 -12.40 19.86 -7.15
C ALA A 446 -13.91 19.57 -7.28
N GLY A 447 -14.74 20.12 -6.39
CA GLY A 447 -16.19 20.02 -6.49
C GLY A 447 -16.77 20.73 -7.71
N GLU A 448 -16.29 21.94 -8.02
CA GLU A 448 -16.71 22.69 -9.23
C GLU A 448 -16.24 21.97 -10.50
N ARG A 449 -15.03 21.41 -10.50
CA ARG A 449 -14.50 20.64 -11.63
C ARG A 449 -15.26 19.34 -11.85
N ARG A 450 -15.68 18.66 -10.79
CA ARG A 450 -16.59 17.50 -10.86
C ARG A 450 -17.92 17.86 -11.50
N GLU A 451 -18.51 19.00 -11.12
CA GLU A 451 -19.79 19.43 -11.70
C GLU A 451 -19.68 19.69 -13.20
N ARG A 452 -18.55 20.27 -13.66
CA ARG A 452 -18.26 20.41 -15.09
C ARG A 452 -18.17 19.04 -15.79
N PHE A 453 -17.47 18.09 -15.20
CA PHE A 453 -17.41 16.72 -15.72
C PHE A 453 -18.82 16.08 -15.81
N ARG A 454 -19.64 16.20 -14.77
CA ARG A 454 -21.01 15.67 -14.75
C ARG A 454 -21.94 16.34 -15.78
N LYS A 455 -21.74 17.62 -16.06
CA LYS A 455 -22.49 18.32 -17.11
C LYS A 455 -22.16 17.77 -18.50
N LEU A 456 -20.88 17.59 -18.80
CA LEU A 456 -20.43 17.00 -20.07
C LEU A 456 -20.84 15.53 -20.22
N ALA A 457 -20.90 14.79 -19.11
CA ALA A 457 -21.36 13.41 -19.07
C ALA A 457 -22.84 13.20 -19.44
N ARG A 458 -23.65 14.27 -19.38
CA ARG A 458 -25.10 14.25 -19.61
C ARG A 458 -25.51 14.83 -20.96
N LEU A 459 -24.57 15.44 -21.68
CA LEU A 459 -24.73 15.91 -23.06
C LEU A 459 -24.43 14.76 -24.00
#